data_AF-A0AAW7S4S5-F1
#
_entry.id   AF-A0AAW7S4S5-F1
#
_cell.length_a   1.000
_cell.length_b   1.000
_cell.length_c   1.000
_cell.angle_alpha   90.00
_cell.angle_beta   90.00
_cell.angle_gamma   90.00
#
_symmetry.space_group_name_H-M   'P 1'
#
loop_
_entity.id
_entity.type
_entity.pdbx_description
1 polymer ?
#
loop_
_entity_poly.entity_id
_entity_poly.type
_entity_poly.pdbx_seq_one_letter_code
_entity_poly.pdbx_strand_id
1 'polypeptide(L)'
;MTSNSICKLYETHEGKVSDKWSHYIDVYDDVFGGIRESVGSLLEIGVQNGGSLEIWAKYFSHATSIVGCDVNEKCGDLIFDDPRIYVVVGDINFEDSRIAIEKRSEYFDVVIDDGSHRSSDVIKSFARYFPMLRDGGVYIVEDLHCSYWPEFEGGLFLRSSAISFFKIIIDIVNRNNWGGDEGMFDLLDNFSKIHGVDFRFSDLKEIRSIEFHDSMCVIRRAPESTNILGRRIVAGKYAPVLPEVLQVNGANLQQIQLISQSDFNAHRLREERDFFERLGFREDDVSKMSDADGIDSNSDASRSESGGGCFRVKRMQPDGDFFQIFFNFGAGYFEDLSETRRIKGDGEMEIFEFFIAPGKNLKSLRLDPSNESVVVQVEAITIASEVGDTEFSGKILNNADFRAGATYFFSTSDPQLTIPTIPSELSDRGVSVRVAMRYLNFGWEARVAAVDATFNGYVEQLSRLRQEVAGRQRP
;
A
#
# COMPACT_ATOMS: atom_id res chain seq x y z
N MET A 1 -36.16 -9.85 -22.95
CA MET A 1 -35.89 -10.33 -21.58
C MET A 1 -35.58 -11.82 -21.71
N THR A 2 -34.30 -12.16 -21.78
CA THR A 2 -33.82 -13.54 -21.81
C THR A 2 -34.20 -14.20 -20.48
N SER A 3 -34.73 -15.41 -20.51
CA SER A 3 -35.40 -16.05 -19.36
C SER A 3 -34.49 -16.40 -18.18
N ASN A 4 -33.18 -16.09 -18.24
CA ASN A 4 -32.17 -16.53 -17.27
C ASN A 4 -31.14 -15.43 -16.95
N SER A 5 -31.54 -14.21 -16.55
CA SER A 5 -30.59 -13.26 -15.96
C SER A 5 -30.06 -13.79 -14.61
N ILE A 6 -28.90 -13.31 -14.16
CA ILE A 6 -28.33 -13.73 -12.88
C ILE A 6 -29.26 -13.30 -11.75
N CYS A 7 -29.77 -12.06 -11.81
CA CYS A 7 -30.79 -11.59 -10.88
C CYS A 7 -31.97 -12.57 -10.75
N LYS A 8 -32.50 -13.06 -11.88
CA LYS A 8 -33.63 -14.00 -11.84
C LYS A 8 -33.25 -15.35 -11.23
N LEU A 9 -32.03 -15.82 -11.50
CA LEU A 9 -31.53 -17.06 -10.92
C LEU A 9 -31.39 -16.96 -9.39
N TYR A 10 -30.90 -15.84 -8.86
CA TYR A 10 -30.85 -15.59 -7.41
C TYR A 10 -32.25 -15.51 -6.80
N GLU A 11 -33.18 -14.78 -7.40
CA GLU A 11 -34.57 -14.64 -6.91
C GLU A 11 -35.32 -15.98 -6.81
N THR A 12 -35.02 -16.93 -7.69
CA THR A 12 -35.76 -18.21 -7.83
C THR A 12 -34.96 -19.43 -7.37
N HIS A 13 -33.81 -19.21 -6.74
CA HIS A 13 -32.96 -20.29 -6.26
C HIS A 13 -33.58 -20.96 -5.03
N GLU A 14 -33.84 -22.27 -5.11
CA GLU A 14 -34.35 -23.09 -3.99
C GLU A 14 -33.32 -24.10 -3.45
N GLY A 15 -32.06 -24.00 -3.90
CA GLY A 15 -30.96 -24.90 -3.51
C GLY A 15 -30.15 -24.37 -2.33
N LYS A 16 -28.82 -24.52 -2.40
CA LYS A 16 -27.92 -24.08 -1.33
C LYS A 16 -27.90 -22.55 -1.23
N VAL A 17 -27.62 -22.03 -0.03
CA VAL A 17 -27.60 -20.58 0.21
C VAL A 17 -26.45 -19.93 -0.57
N SER A 18 -26.75 -18.82 -1.21
CA SER A 18 -25.80 -17.90 -1.81
C SER A 18 -26.15 -16.49 -1.34
N ASP A 19 -25.15 -15.73 -0.91
CA ASP A 19 -25.29 -14.35 -0.47
C ASP A 19 -24.45 -13.46 -1.38
N LYS A 20 -25.02 -12.34 -1.84
CA LYS A 20 -24.37 -11.35 -2.69
C LYS A 20 -24.96 -9.98 -2.47
N TRP A 21 -24.13 -8.94 -2.60
CA TRP A 21 -24.61 -7.57 -2.73
C TRP A 21 -25.40 -7.42 -4.04
N SER A 22 -26.57 -6.78 -3.98
CA SER A 22 -27.40 -6.56 -5.18
C SER A 22 -26.64 -5.90 -6.33
N HIS A 23 -25.73 -4.97 -6.04
CA HIS A 23 -24.89 -4.32 -7.05
C HIS A 23 -23.99 -5.31 -7.81
N TYR A 24 -23.48 -6.36 -7.13
CA TYR A 24 -22.59 -7.34 -7.76
C TYR A 24 -23.33 -8.14 -8.83
N ILE A 25 -24.61 -8.40 -8.60
CA ILE A 25 -25.48 -9.10 -9.57
C ILE A 25 -25.60 -8.31 -10.87
N ASP A 26 -25.77 -6.99 -10.79
CA ASP A 26 -25.84 -6.11 -11.97
C ASP A 26 -24.50 -6.12 -12.73
N VAL A 27 -23.38 -6.02 -12.01
CA VAL A 27 -22.03 -6.10 -12.60
C VAL A 27 -21.82 -7.43 -13.30
N TYR A 28 -22.22 -8.54 -12.67
CA TYR A 28 -22.10 -9.86 -13.28
C TYR A 28 -22.94 -10.00 -14.56
N ASP A 29 -24.18 -9.50 -14.57
CA ASP A 29 -25.03 -9.57 -15.76
C ASP A 29 -24.41 -8.80 -16.94
N ASP A 30 -23.81 -7.63 -16.69
CA ASP A 30 -23.11 -6.84 -17.70
C ASP A 30 -21.82 -7.53 -18.19
N VAL A 31 -21.02 -8.05 -17.25
CA VAL A 31 -19.72 -8.64 -17.55
C VAL A 31 -19.85 -9.96 -18.29
N PHE A 32 -20.80 -10.82 -17.88
CA PHE A 32 -20.95 -12.17 -18.40
C PHE A 32 -21.94 -12.29 -19.56
N GLY A 33 -22.85 -11.34 -19.75
CA GLY A 33 -23.89 -11.43 -20.78
C GLY A 33 -23.35 -11.70 -22.19
N GLY A 34 -22.18 -11.15 -22.53
CA GLY A 34 -21.51 -11.36 -23.82
C GLY A 34 -20.73 -12.65 -23.98
N ILE A 35 -20.38 -13.34 -22.88
CA ILE A 35 -19.52 -14.54 -22.88
C ILE A 35 -20.24 -15.80 -22.37
N ARG A 36 -21.47 -15.67 -21.90
CA ARG A 36 -22.27 -16.73 -21.27
C ARG A 36 -22.21 -18.08 -21.99
N GLU A 37 -22.38 -18.08 -23.32
CA GLU A 37 -22.43 -19.30 -24.10
C GLU A 37 -21.04 -19.87 -24.45
N SER A 38 -19.98 -19.08 -24.28
CA SER A 38 -18.59 -19.49 -24.54
C SER A 38 -17.83 -19.94 -23.29
N VAL A 39 -18.37 -19.71 -22.09
CA VAL A 39 -17.73 -20.15 -20.84
C VAL A 39 -17.80 -21.68 -20.75
N GLY A 40 -16.63 -22.32 -20.85
CA GLY A 40 -16.41 -23.74 -20.70
C GLY A 40 -15.90 -24.13 -19.31
N SER A 41 -15.16 -23.24 -18.63
CA SER A 41 -14.66 -23.50 -17.27
C SER A 41 -14.66 -22.25 -16.39
N LEU A 42 -15.07 -22.44 -15.13
CA LEU A 42 -15.09 -21.42 -14.09
C LEU A 42 -14.36 -21.91 -12.84
N LEU A 43 -13.59 -21.01 -12.22
CA LEU A 43 -13.05 -21.13 -10.87
C LEU A 43 -13.67 -20.07 -9.96
N GLU A 44 -14.20 -20.49 -8.81
CA GLU A 44 -14.63 -19.62 -7.72
C GLU A 44 -13.75 -19.89 -6.50
N ILE A 45 -13.10 -18.86 -5.98
CA ILE A 45 -12.32 -18.88 -4.75
C ILE A 45 -13.24 -18.38 -3.64
N GLY A 46 -13.46 -19.19 -2.61
CA GLY A 46 -14.55 -19.02 -1.66
C GLY A 46 -15.79 -19.78 -2.11
N VAL A 47 -16.24 -20.77 -1.32
CA VAL A 47 -17.42 -21.60 -1.62
C VAL A 47 -18.51 -21.38 -0.60
N GLN A 48 -18.14 -21.24 0.68
CA GLN A 48 -19.08 -21.11 1.79
C GLN A 48 -20.13 -22.24 1.79
N ASN A 49 -21.40 -21.93 1.46
CA ASN A 49 -22.48 -22.92 1.39
C ASN A 49 -22.66 -23.52 0.00
N GLY A 50 -21.95 -23.05 -1.03
CA GLY A 50 -21.97 -23.59 -2.39
C GLY A 50 -23.17 -23.20 -3.24
N GLY A 51 -24.03 -22.27 -2.79
CA GLY A 51 -25.18 -21.83 -3.58
C GLY A 51 -24.79 -21.07 -4.85
N SER A 52 -23.71 -20.29 -4.82
CA SER A 52 -23.19 -19.56 -5.98
C SER A 52 -22.77 -20.53 -7.09
N LEU A 53 -22.05 -21.60 -6.76
CA LEU A 53 -21.68 -22.68 -7.70
C LEU A 53 -22.91 -23.28 -8.40
N GLU A 54 -24.01 -23.51 -7.69
CA GLU A 54 -25.27 -24.00 -8.28
C GLU A 54 -25.91 -22.97 -9.22
N ILE A 55 -25.80 -21.69 -8.89
CA ILE A 55 -26.29 -20.60 -9.75
C ILE A 55 -25.40 -20.47 -11.00
N TRP A 56 -24.08 -20.53 -10.86
CA TRP A 56 -23.12 -20.52 -11.96
C TRP A 56 -23.35 -21.69 -12.92
N ALA A 57 -23.65 -22.88 -12.40
CA ALA A 57 -23.99 -24.04 -13.22
C ALA A 57 -25.26 -23.82 -14.06
N LYS A 58 -26.27 -23.14 -13.52
CA LYS A 58 -27.49 -22.77 -14.26
C LYS A 58 -27.24 -21.66 -15.28
N TYR A 59 -26.40 -20.68 -14.93
CA TYR A 59 -26.12 -19.54 -15.79
C TYR A 59 -25.24 -19.93 -16.99
N PHE A 60 -24.11 -20.59 -16.73
CA PHE A 60 -23.17 -21.13 -17.72
C PHE A 60 -23.52 -22.58 -18.07
N SER A 61 -24.63 -22.77 -18.78
CA SER A 61 -25.11 -24.11 -19.15
C SER A 61 -24.16 -24.90 -20.06
N HIS A 62 -23.24 -24.22 -20.75
CA HIS A 62 -22.22 -24.83 -21.61
C HIS A 62 -20.89 -25.12 -20.88
N ALA A 63 -20.74 -24.66 -19.63
CA ALA A 63 -19.57 -24.98 -18.84
C ALA A 63 -19.48 -26.50 -18.65
N THR A 64 -18.28 -27.05 -18.73
CA THR A 64 -17.99 -28.46 -18.46
C THR A 64 -17.35 -28.67 -17.09
N SER A 65 -16.80 -27.62 -16.49
CA SER A 65 -16.11 -27.68 -15.21
C SER A 65 -16.32 -26.39 -14.41
N ILE A 66 -16.92 -26.50 -13.23
CA ILE A 66 -17.15 -25.42 -12.28
C ILE A 66 -16.47 -25.83 -10.99
N VAL A 67 -15.36 -25.16 -10.67
CA VAL A 67 -14.50 -25.51 -9.55
C VAL A 67 -14.65 -24.45 -8.47
N GLY A 68 -15.03 -24.86 -7.27
CA GLY A 68 -14.96 -24.06 -6.06
C GLY A 68 -13.73 -24.45 -5.24
N CYS A 69 -13.05 -23.49 -4.61
CA CYS A 69 -11.98 -23.76 -3.65
C CYS A 69 -12.24 -23.04 -2.34
N ASP A 70 -12.21 -23.76 -1.22
CA ASP A 70 -12.45 -23.19 0.11
C ASP A 70 -11.57 -23.87 1.15
N VAL A 71 -11.05 -23.10 2.11
CA VAL A 71 -10.21 -23.61 3.20
C VAL A 71 -11.02 -24.38 4.23
N ASN A 72 -12.33 -24.13 4.34
CA ASN A 72 -13.19 -24.80 5.30
C ASN A 72 -13.45 -26.26 4.87
N GLU A 73 -12.97 -27.21 5.68
CA GLU A 73 -13.08 -28.66 5.40
C GLU A 73 -14.52 -29.13 5.20
N LYS A 74 -15.51 -28.46 5.80
CA LYS A 74 -16.94 -28.79 5.64
C LYS A 74 -17.43 -28.60 4.21
N CYS A 75 -16.76 -27.78 3.40
CA CYS A 75 -17.11 -27.62 1.99
C CYS A 75 -16.92 -28.94 1.21
N GLY A 76 -16.02 -29.82 1.67
CA GLY A 76 -15.82 -31.15 1.09
C GLY A 76 -17.01 -32.10 1.27
N ASP A 77 -17.89 -31.82 2.23
CA ASP A 77 -19.11 -32.59 2.49
C ASP A 77 -20.31 -32.11 1.65
N LEU A 78 -20.15 -31.03 0.87
CA LEU A 78 -21.23 -30.50 0.02
C LEU A 78 -21.50 -31.46 -1.15
N ILE A 79 -22.76 -31.87 -1.28
CA ILE A 79 -23.23 -32.74 -2.36
C ILE A 79 -23.97 -31.91 -3.39
N PHE A 80 -23.56 -31.99 -4.66
CA PHE A 80 -24.19 -31.29 -5.78
C PHE A 80 -24.84 -32.28 -6.75
N ASP A 81 -26.04 -31.97 -7.21
CA ASP A 81 -26.73 -32.78 -8.22
C ASP A 81 -26.10 -32.63 -9.61
N ASP A 82 -25.50 -31.47 -9.89
CA ASP A 82 -24.81 -31.20 -11.15
C ASP A 82 -23.38 -31.79 -11.13
N PRO A 83 -23.07 -32.78 -11.97
CA PRO A 83 -21.76 -33.45 -11.97
C PRO A 83 -20.62 -32.58 -12.50
N ARG A 84 -20.91 -31.35 -12.96
CA ARG A 84 -19.91 -30.38 -13.41
C ARG A 84 -19.33 -29.56 -12.26
N ILE A 85 -19.96 -29.58 -11.08
CA ILE A 85 -19.50 -28.84 -9.90
C ILE A 85 -18.51 -29.70 -9.11
N TYR A 86 -17.35 -29.12 -8.80
CA TYR A 86 -16.29 -29.73 -8.02
C TYR A 86 -15.86 -28.79 -6.90
N VAL A 87 -15.64 -29.31 -5.70
CA VAL A 87 -15.06 -28.54 -4.60
C VAL A 87 -13.67 -29.09 -4.28
N VAL A 88 -12.71 -28.18 -4.20
CA VAL A 88 -11.38 -28.42 -3.65
C VAL A 88 -11.35 -27.82 -2.25
N VAL A 89 -11.02 -28.64 -1.26
CA VAL A 89 -10.79 -28.17 0.12
C VAL A 89 -9.31 -27.84 0.26
N GLY A 90 -9.00 -26.60 0.62
CA GLY A 90 -7.65 -26.14 0.86
C GLY A 90 -7.50 -24.63 0.69
N ASP A 91 -6.36 -24.12 1.14
CA ASP A 91 -5.98 -22.73 0.91
C ASP A 91 -5.59 -22.55 -0.56
N ILE A 92 -6.28 -21.64 -1.25
CA ILE A 92 -6.12 -21.35 -2.68
C ILE A 92 -4.68 -20.98 -3.06
N ASN A 93 -3.90 -20.43 -2.12
CA ASN A 93 -2.54 -19.97 -2.32
C ASN A 93 -1.49 -21.06 -2.11
N PHE A 94 -1.90 -22.27 -1.70
CA PHE A 94 -1.03 -23.43 -1.54
C PHE A 94 -0.95 -24.30 -2.80
N GLU A 95 0.18 -24.99 -2.92
CA GLU A 95 0.50 -25.79 -4.11
C GLU A 95 -0.39 -27.02 -4.27
N ASP A 96 -0.77 -27.68 -3.17
CA ASP A 96 -1.65 -28.85 -3.21
C ASP A 96 -3.04 -28.49 -3.75
N SER A 97 -3.57 -27.34 -3.34
CA SER A 97 -4.84 -26.79 -3.85
C SER A 97 -4.74 -26.49 -5.34
N ARG A 98 -3.65 -25.85 -5.80
CA ARG A 98 -3.39 -25.61 -7.23
C ARG A 98 -3.38 -26.91 -8.02
N ILE A 99 -2.64 -27.93 -7.56
CA ILE A 99 -2.57 -29.24 -8.22
C ILE A 99 -3.95 -29.91 -8.28
N ALA A 100 -4.76 -29.77 -7.23
CA ALA A 100 -6.12 -30.32 -7.20
C ALA A 100 -7.06 -29.59 -8.17
N ILE A 101 -6.94 -28.27 -8.30
CA ILE A 101 -7.69 -27.44 -9.25
C ILE A 101 -7.29 -27.77 -10.70
N GLU A 102 -5.99 -27.89 -10.98
CA GLU A 102 -5.46 -28.22 -12.32
C GLU A 102 -5.92 -29.58 -12.84
N LYS A 103 -6.17 -30.54 -11.94
CA LYS A 103 -6.77 -31.83 -12.30
C LYS A 103 -8.20 -31.70 -12.82
N ARG A 104 -8.89 -30.58 -12.54
CA ARG A 104 -10.27 -30.31 -12.96
C ARG A 104 -10.33 -29.41 -14.19
N SER A 105 -9.41 -28.46 -14.32
CA SER A 105 -9.25 -27.68 -15.54
C SER A 105 -7.84 -27.12 -15.65
N GLU A 106 -7.25 -27.20 -16.84
CA GLU A 106 -5.95 -26.60 -17.15
C GLU A 106 -6.06 -25.07 -17.33
N TYR A 107 -7.24 -24.59 -17.75
CA TYR A 107 -7.50 -23.18 -18.00
C TYR A 107 -8.91 -22.79 -17.56
N PHE A 108 -9.13 -21.50 -17.31
CA PHE A 108 -10.44 -20.96 -16.94
C PHE A 108 -10.88 -19.86 -17.90
N ASP A 109 -12.17 -19.79 -18.21
CA ASP A 109 -12.77 -18.65 -18.92
C ASP A 109 -13.18 -17.56 -17.93
N VAL A 110 -13.52 -17.97 -16.71
CA VAL A 110 -13.91 -17.09 -15.61
C VAL A 110 -13.18 -17.52 -14.33
N VAL A 111 -12.57 -16.56 -13.65
CA VAL A 111 -12.11 -16.71 -12.26
C VAL A 111 -12.80 -15.66 -11.41
N ILE A 112 -13.40 -16.07 -10.30
CA ILE A 112 -14.01 -15.19 -9.29
C ILE A 112 -13.25 -15.37 -7.99
N ASP A 113 -12.70 -14.30 -7.45
CA ASP A 113 -12.10 -14.26 -6.11
C ASP A 113 -13.06 -13.63 -5.12
N ASP A 114 -13.71 -14.48 -4.33
CA ASP A 114 -14.62 -14.17 -3.22
C ASP A 114 -14.15 -14.92 -1.94
N GLY A 115 -12.83 -14.97 -1.75
CA GLY A 115 -12.17 -15.79 -0.73
C GLY A 115 -12.10 -15.13 0.65
N SER A 116 -10.88 -14.94 1.17
CA SER A 116 -10.66 -14.39 2.52
C SER A 116 -10.78 -12.86 2.58
N HIS A 117 -10.73 -12.20 1.42
CA HIS A 117 -10.65 -10.75 1.21
C HIS A 117 -9.41 -10.08 1.83
N ARG A 118 -8.49 -10.85 2.43
CA ARG A 118 -7.20 -10.31 2.91
C ARG A 118 -6.38 -9.87 1.71
N SER A 119 -5.81 -8.67 1.77
CA SER A 119 -5.10 -8.09 0.64
C SER A 119 -4.00 -8.99 0.09
N SER A 120 -3.20 -9.62 0.96
CA SER A 120 -2.14 -10.54 0.52
C SER A 120 -2.68 -11.80 -0.15
N ASP A 121 -3.82 -12.32 0.28
CA ASP A 121 -4.41 -13.52 -0.32
C ASP A 121 -4.95 -13.23 -1.73
N VAL A 122 -5.64 -12.10 -1.91
CA VAL A 122 -6.13 -11.62 -3.21
C VAL A 122 -4.99 -11.37 -4.20
N ILE A 123 -3.88 -10.81 -3.73
CA ILE A 123 -2.71 -10.53 -4.58
C ILE A 123 -2.02 -11.85 -4.99
N LYS A 124 -1.89 -12.80 -4.07
CA LYS A 124 -1.31 -14.13 -4.34
C LYS A 124 -2.16 -14.97 -5.27
N SER A 125 -3.49 -14.96 -5.07
CA SER A 125 -4.43 -15.69 -5.92
C SER A 125 -4.43 -15.10 -7.33
N PHE A 126 -4.40 -13.77 -7.47
CA PHE A 126 -4.26 -13.13 -8.77
C PHE A 126 -2.97 -13.58 -9.47
N ALA A 127 -1.82 -13.51 -8.79
CA ALA A 127 -0.53 -13.94 -9.33
C ALA A 127 -0.55 -15.40 -9.81
N ARG A 128 -1.25 -16.28 -9.09
CA ARG A 128 -1.31 -17.71 -9.36
C ARG A 128 -2.32 -18.09 -10.46
N TYR A 129 -3.50 -17.48 -10.48
CA TYR A 129 -4.62 -17.93 -11.32
C TYR A 129 -4.93 -17.03 -12.52
N PHE A 130 -4.51 -15.75 -12.52
CA PHE A 130 -4.58 -14.95 -13.75
C PHE A 130 -3.85 -15.60 -14.94
N PRO A 131 -2.66 -16.21 -14.77
CA PRO A 131 -1.98 -16.92 -15.85
C PRO A 131 -2.74 -18.13 -16.42
N MET A 132 -3.68 -18.69 -15.66
CA MET A 132 -4.54 -19.80 -16.09
C MET A 132 -5.80 -19.34 -16.85
N LEU A 133 -6.07 -18.04 -16.87
CA LEU A 133 -7.22 -17.47 -17.57
C LEU A 133 -7.04 -17.56 -19.09
N ARG A 134 -8.05 -17.91 -19.87
CA ARG A 134 -7.93 -17.92 -21.34
C ARG A 134 -7.96 -16.51 -21.91
N ASP A 135 -7.46 -16.37 -23.14
CA ASP A 135 -7.71 -15.17 -23.94
C ASP A 135 -9.21 -14.92 -24.11
N GLY A 136 -9.65 -13.71 -23.81
CA GLY A 136 -11.08 -13.35 -23.75
C GLY A 136 -11.75 -13.66 -22.42
N GLY A 137 -11.05 -14.32 -21.49
CA GLY A 137 -11.54 -14.62 -20.16
C GLY A 137 -11.57 -13.41 -19.23
N VAL A 138 -12.24 -13.60 -18.08
CA VAL A 138 -12.44 -12.56 -17.06
C VAL A 138 -12.02 -13.04 -15.68
N TYR A 139 -11.24 -12.23 -14.98
CA TYR A 139 -10.94 -12.38 -13.56
C TYR A 139 -11.70 -11.31 -12.78
N ILE A 140 -12.43 -11.70 -11.75
CA ILE A 140 -13.24 -10.79 -10.92
C ILE A 140 -12.79 -10.94 -9.48
N VAL A 141 -12.62 -9.83 -8.77
CA VAL A 141 -12.37 -9.79 -7.33
C VAL A 141 -13.55 -9.12 -6.65
N GLU A 142 -14.15 -9.77 -5.66
CA GLU A 142 -15.22 -9.26 -4.82
C GLU A 142 -14.67 -8.65 -3.50
N ASP A 143 -15.54 -7.90 -2.81
CA ASP A 143 -15.32 -7.38 -1.46
C ASP A 143 -14.02 -6.59 -1.25
N LEU A 144 -13.61 -5.84 -2.27
CA LEU A 144 -12.45 -4.95 -2.19
C LEU A 144 -12.62 -3.79 -1.19
N HIS A 145 -13.82 -3.52 -0.68
CA HIS A 145 -13.98 -2.60 0.45
C HIS A 145 -13.16 -3.05 1.68
N CYS A 146 -12.92 -4.36 1.85
CA CYS A 146 -12.04 -4.91 2.88
C CYS A 146 -10.60 -4.38 2.78
N SER A 147 -10.14 -3.96 1.59
CA SER A 147 -8.82 -3.32 1.42
C SER A 147 -8.67 -1.99 2.15
N TYR A 148 -9.74 -1.45 2.74
CA TYR A 148 -9.70 -0.26 3.59
C TYR A 148 -9.69 -0.58 5.09
N TRP A 149 -9.81 -1.85 5.47
CA TRP A 149 -9.95 -2.30 6.86
C TRP A 149 -8.68 -3.00 7.35
N PRO A 150 -8.11 -2.62 8.51
CA PRO A 150 -6.88 -3.20 9.03
C PRO A 150 -6.92 -4.73 9.19
N GLU A 151 -8.07 -5.29 9.57
CA GLU A 151 -8.27 -6.73 9.80
C GLU A 151 -8.07 -7.57 8.52
N PHE A 152 -8.21 -6.95 7.36
CA PHE A 152 -8.01 -7.55 6.03
C PHE A 152 -6.74 -7.03 5.35
N GLU A 153 -5.77 -6.57 6.14
CA GLU A 153 -4.49 -6.03 5.68
C GLU A 153 -4.68 -4.77 4.81
N GLY A 154 -5.72 -4.02 5.14
CA GLY A 154 -6.15 -2.83 4.43
C GLY A 154 -5.85 -1.53 5.16
N GLY A 155 -6.09 -0.43 4.46
CA GLY A 155 -5.97 0.94 4.97
C GLY A 155 -6.01 1.93 3.82
N LEU A 156 -6.65 3.09 4.02
CA LEU A 156 -6.87 4.07 2.96
C LEU A 156 -5.59 4.50 2.22
N PHE A 157 -4.47 4.56 2.95
CA PHE A 157 -3.15 4.94 2.42
C PHE A 157 -2.15 3.79 2.40
N LEU A 158 -2.59 2.57 2.73
CA LEU A 158 -1.70 1.41 2.76
C LEU A 158 -1.38 0.98 1.33
N ARG A 159 -0.10 1.15 0.96
CA ARG A 159 0.39 0.87 -0.40
C ARG A 159 0.50 -0.62 -0.72
N SER A 160 0.41 -1.50 0.26
CA SER A 160 0.44 -2.96 0.10
C SER A 160 -0.96 -3.61 -0.01
N SER A 161 -2.04 -2.83 0.02
CA SER A 161 -3.41 -3.37 -0.10
C SER A 161 -3.75 -3.85 -1.51
N ALA A 162 -4.77 -4.70 -1.66
CA ALA A 162 -5.21 -5.18 -2.98
C ALA A 162 -5.71 -4.03 -3.88
N ILE A 163 -6.42 -3.03 -3.34
CA ILE A 163 -6.77 -1.81 -4.08
C ILE A 163 -5.53 -1.10 -4.61
N SER A 164 -4.48 -0.95 -3.80
CA SER A 164 -3.23 -0.31 -4.23
C SER A 164 -2.52 -1.12 -5.33
N PHE A 165 -2.51 -2.44 -5.20
CA PHE A 165 -2.01 -3.35 -6.23
C PHE A 165 -2.74 -3.16 -7.56
N PHE A 166 -4.08 -3.23 -7.57
CA PHE A 166 -4.85 -3.10 -8.80
C PHE A 166 -4.80 -1.69 -9.41
N LYS A 167 -4.52 -0.64 -8.62
CA LYS A 167 -4.22 0.69 -9.16
C LYS A 167 -2.96 0.68 -10.02
N ILE A 168 -1.91 -0.03 -9.60
CA ILE A 168 -0.68 -0.19 -10.40
C ILE A 168 -0.94 -0.98 -11.68
N ILE A 169 -1.83 -1.97 -11.64
CA ILE A 169 -2.24 -2.69 -12.84
C ILE A 169 -2.81 -1.75 -13.91
N ILE A 170 -3.51 -0.66 -13.54
CA ILE A 170 -3.97 0.35 -14.49
C ILE A 170 -2.80 0.97 -15.27
N ASP A 171 -1.70 1.29 -14.59
CA ASP A 171 -0.52 1.88 -15.20
C ASP A 171 0.15 0.88 -16.16
N ILE A 172 0.18 -0.40 -15.78
CA ILE A 172 0.71 -1.48 -16.63
C ILE A 172 -0.11 -1.68 -17.90
N VAL A 173 -1.44 -1.56 -17.83
CA VAL A 173 -2.33 -1.56 -19.01
C VAL A 173 -1.99 -0.39 -19.94
N ASN A 174 -1.58 0.75 -19.39
CA ASN A 174 -1.27 1.98 -20.13
C ASN A 174 0.21 2.15 -20.50
N ARG A 175 1.06 1.15 -20.24
CA ARG A 175 2.51 1.20 -20.44
C ARG A 175 2.98 1.63 -21.84
N ASN A 176 2.18 1.47 -22.87
CA ASN A 176 2.62 1.90 -24.21
C ASN A 176 2.60 3.44 -24.38
N ASN A 177 2.03 4.19 -23.41
CA ASN A 177 1.81 5.63 -23.51
C ASN A 177 2.89 6.47 -22.79
N TRP A 178 3.65 5.89 -21.86
CA TRP A 178 4.57 6.61 -20.98
C TRP A 178 6.04 6.64 -21.47
N GLY A 179 6.39 5.98 -22.58
CA GLY A 179 7.69 6.20 -23.25
C GLY A 179 8.81 5.17 -23.03
N GLY A 180 8.51 3.90 -22.74
CA GLY A 180 9.47 2.79 -22.70
C GLY A 180 9.08 1.71 -21.68
N ASP A 181 9.75 0.56 -21.71
CA ASP A 181 9.60 -0.52 -20.71
C ASP A 181 10.57 -0.35 -19.51
N GLU A 182 11.46 0.66 -19.54
CA GLU A 182 12.47 0.91 -18.50
C GLU A 182 11.82 1.51 -17.23
N GLY A 183 11.94 0.82 -16.09
CA GLY A 183 11.39 1.24 -14.79
C GLY A 183 10.07 0.56 -14.38
N MET A 184 9.50 -0.29 -15.24
CA MET A 184 8.29 -1.06 -14.90
C MET A 184 8.51 -2.12 -13.82
N PHE A 185 9.73 -2.66 -13.74
CA PHE A 185 10.09 -3.70 -12.80
C PHE A 185 9.97 -3.22 -11.34
N ASP A 186 10.18 -1.92 -11.09
CA ASP A 186 10.15 -1.36 -9.73
C ASP A 186 8.71 -1.29 -9.16
N LEU A 187 7.69 -1.11 -10.01
CA LEU A 187 6.30 -0.88 -9.60
C LEU A 187 5.68 -2.07 -8.86
N LEU A 188 6.04 -3.29 -9.23
CA LEU A 188 5.51 -4.52 -8.61
C LEU A 188 6.51 -5.18 -7.68
N ASP A 189 7.77 -4.78 -7.70
CA ASP A 189 8.85 -5.34 -6.88
C ASP A 189 8.49 -5.34 -5.39
N ASN A 190 7.81 -4.29 -4.93
CA ASN A 190 7.33 -4.21 -3.56
C ASN A 190 6.29 -5.30 -3.24
N PHE A 191 5.33 -5.55 -4.13
CA PHE A 191 4.34 -6.61 -3.93
C PHE A 191 4.97 -8.00 -4.02
N SER A 192 5.89 -8.20 -4.96
CA SER A 192 6.65 -9.45 -5.10
C SER A 192 7.42 -9.77 -3.81
N LYS A 193 8.14 -8.77 -3.27
CA LYS A 193 8.93 -8.90 -2.02
C LYS A 193 8.04 -9.13 -0.80
N ILE A 194 6.98 -8.33 -0.62
CA ILE A 194 6.10 -8.38 0.56
C ILE A 194 5.33 -9.70 0.60
N HIS A 195 4.82 -10.18 -0.53
CA HIS A 195 3.93 -11.34 -0.56
C HIS A 195 4.59 -12.64 -0.99
N GLY A 196 5.88 -12.61 -1.37
CA GLY A 196 6.63 -13.78 -1.79
C GLY A 196 6.11 -14.39 -3.09
N VAL A 197 5.65 -13.55 -4.03
CA VAL A 197 5.11 -13.97 -5.32
C VAL A 197 5.93 -13.41 -6.47
N ASP A 198 5.96 -14.13 -7.58
CA ASP A 198 6.59 -13.68 -8.81
C ASP A 198 5.52 -13.35 -9.85
N PHE A 199 5.42 -12.07 -10.21
CA PHE A 199 4.58 -11.64 -11.31
C PHE A 199 5.35 -11.75 -12.60
N ARG A 200 5.02 -12.76 -13.42
CA ARG A 200 5.59 -12.85 -14.76
C ARG A 200 5.09 -11.67 -15.58
N PHE A 201 6.02 -10.79 -15.95
CA PHE A 201 5.68 -9.59 -16.69
C PHE A 201 4.93 -9.88 -17.99
N SER A 202 5.23 -11.00 -18.66
CA SER A 202 4.51 -11.48 -19.84
C SER A 202 3.00 -11.62 -19.60
N ASP A 203 2.59 -12.12 -18.44
CA ASP A 203 1.18 -12.34 -18.14
C ASP A 203 0.47 -10.98 -17.97
N LEU A 204 1.12 -10.03 -17.30
CA LEU A 204 0.57 -8.70 -17.09
C LEU A 204 0.39 -7.92 -18.41
N LYS A 205 1.20 -8.21 -19.43
CA LYS A 205 1.04 -7.62 -20.77
C LYS A 205 -0.25 -8.05 -21.47
N GLU A 206 -0.84 -9.16 -21.04
CA GLU A 206 -2.08 -9.71 -21.56
C GLU A 206 -3.33 -9.16 -20.84
N ILE A 207 -3.16 -8.28 -19.85
CA ILE A 207 -4.28 -7.53 -19.27
C ILE A 207 -4.76 -6.49 -20.30
N ARG A 208 -5.98 -6.67 -20.81
CA ARG A 208 -6.61 -5.78 -21.79
C ARG A 208 -7.21 -4.56 -21.14
N SER A 209 -7.91 -4.77 -20.03
CA SER A 209 -8.63 -3.74 -19.31
C SER A 209 -8.81 -4.16 -17.86
N ILE A 210 -8.93 -3.15 -17.01
CA ILE A 210 -9.30 -3.26 -15.61
C ILE A 210 -10.41 -2.24 -15.33
N GLU A 211 -11.43 -2.67 -14.60
CA GLU A 211 -12.62 -1.87 -14.30
C GLU A 211 -12.93 -2.00 -12.80
N PHE A 212 -13.10 -0.87 -12.13
CA PHE A 212 -13.47 -0.83 -10.72
C PHE A 212 -14.95 -0.47 -10.59
N HIS A 213 -15.68 -1.34 -9.91
CA HIS A 213 -17.01 -1.06 -9.39
C HIS A 213 -16.91 -0.83 -7.88
N ASP A 214 -17.99 -0.40 -7.24
CA ASP A 214 -17.98 -0.31 -5.78
C ASP A 214 -17.72 -1.70 -5.20
N SER A 215 -16.58 -1.85 -4.53
CA SER A 215 -16.10 -3.09 -3.94
C SER A 215 -15.87 -4.28 -4.90
N MET A 216 -15.76 -4.06 -6.21
CA MET A 216 -15.33 -5.11 -7.15
C MET A 216 -14.27 -4.61 -8.13
N CYS A 217 -13.43 -5.53 -8.61
CA CYS A 217 -12.50 -5.29 -9.71
C CYS A 217 -12.68 -6.35 -10.80
N VAL A 218 -12.87 -5.91 -12.04
CA VAL A 218 -13.05 -6.78 -13.21
C VAL A 218 -11.84 -6.61 -14.13
N ILE A 219 -11.17 -7.71 -14.44
CA ILE A 219 -9.93 -7.74 -15.23
C ILE A 219 -10.17 -8.64 -16.43
N ARG A 220 -9.94 -8.12 -17.64
CA ARG A 220 -10.13 -8.88 -18.89
C ARG A 220 -8.78 -9.22 -19.50
N ARG A 221 -8.60 -10.47 -19.88
CA ARG A 221 -7.39 -10.94 -20.58
C ARG A 221 -7.60 -10.94 -22.09
N ALA A 222 -6.59 -10.51 -22.82
CA ALA A 222 -6.51 -10.66 -24.27
C ALA A 222 -5.04 -10.76 -24.70
N PRO A 223 -4.76 -11.29 -25.89
CA PRO A 223 -3.38 -11.38 -26.38
C PRO A 223 -2.71 -10.02 -26.37
N GLU A 224 -1.44 -9.96 -25.95
CA GLU A 224 -0.64 -8.71 -25.91
C GLU A 224 -0.72 -7.94 -27.24
N SER A 225 -0.70 -8.65 -28.36
CA SER A 225 -0.79 -8.06 -29.71
C SER A 225 -2.05 -7.22 -29.96
N THR A 226 -3.10 -7.44 -29.17
CA THR A 226 -4.36 -6.67 -29.21
C THR A 226 -4.44 -5.59 -28.12
N ASN A 227 -3.54 -5.62 -27.14
CA ASN A 227 -3.44 -4.66 -26.03
C ASN A 227 -2.61 -3.43 -26.42
N ILE A 228 -2.86 -2.90 -27.61
CA ILE A 228 -2.23 -1.69 -28.13
C ILE A 228 -3.31 -0.69 -28.57
N LEU A 229 -2.96 0.60 -28.69
CA LEU A 229 -3.88 1.60 -29.25
C LEU A 229 -4.32 1.28 -30.69
N GLY A 230 -3.54 0.46 -31.40
CA GLY A 230 -3.80 0.10 -32.79
C GLY A 230 -3.52 1.25 -33.75
N ARG A 231 -4.21 1.24 -34.89
CA ARG A 231 -4.12 2.29 -35.91
C ARG A 231 -5.24 3.30 -35.72
N ARG A 232 -4.95 4.58 -35.91
CA ARG A 232 -5.96 5.65 -35.97
C ARG A 232 -6.99 5.33 -37.05
N ILE A 233 -8.27 5.54 -36.72
CA ILE A 233 -9.37 5.49 -37.68
C ILE A 233 -9.91 6.91 -37.81
N VAL A 234 -9.77 7.50 -38.99
CA VAL A 234 -10.34 8.81 -39.29
C VAL A 234 -11.49 8.62 -40.28
N ALA A 235 -12.68 8.99 -39.84
CA ALA A 235 -13.89 8.93 -40.64
C ALA A 235 -14.39 10.35 -40.94
N GLY A 236 -14.94 10.56 -42.15
CA GLY A 236 -15.31 11.87 -42.67
C GLY A 236 -14.30 12.41 -43.69
N LYS A 237 -14.76 13.36 -44.52
CA LYS A 237 -13.96 13.93 -45.63
C LYS A 237 -13.63 15.41 -45.46
N TYR A 238 -14.28 16.08 -44.51
CA TYR A 238 -14.19 17.52 -44.33
C TYR A 238 -13.73 17.83 -42.91
N ALA A 239 -12.60 18.52 -42.77
CA ALA A 239 -12.02 18.90 -41.49
C ALA A 239 -11.72 20.42 -41.50
N PRO A 240 -12.74 21.29 -41.37
CA PRO A 240 -12.58 22.74 -41.56
C PRO A 240 -11.78 23.43 -40.44
N VAL A 241 -11.57 22.76 -39.31
CA VAL A 241 -10.87 23.31 -38.14
C VAL A 241 -9.42 22.83 -38.06
N LEU A 242 -9.17 21.55 -38.36
CA LEU A 242 -7.83 20.94 -38.29
C LEU A 242 -7.66 19.93 -39.45
N PRO A 243 -7.37 20.40 -40.68
CA PRO A 243 -7.24 19.55 -41.86
C PRO A 243 -6.20 18.43 -41.73
N GLU A 244 -5.16 18.63 -40.92
CA GLU A 244 -4.05 17.71 -40.68
C GLU A 244 -4.51 16.39 -40.06
N VAL A 245 -5.66 16.37 -39.37
CA VAL A 245 -6.23 15.14 -38.79
C VAL A 245 -6.54 14.08 -39.84
N LEU A 246 -6.80 14.49 -41.09
CA LEU A 246 -7.05 13.55 -42.18
C LEU A 246 -5.78 12.75 -42.55
N GLN A 247 -4.59 13.29 -42.26
CA GLN A 247 -3.30 12.69 -42.61
C GLN A 247 -2.88 11.57 -41.65
N VAL A 248 -3.40 11.57 -40.41
CA VAL A 248 -3.06 10.55 -39.41
C VAL A 248 -3.91 9.29 -39.54
N ASN A 249 -4.80 9.19 -40.53
CA ASN A 249 -5.59 7.98 -40.75
C ASN A 249 -4.70 6.77 -41.01
N GLY A 250 -4.92 5.68 -40.29
CA GLY A 250 -4.11 4.46 -40.39
C GLY A 250 -2.73 4.54 -39.73
N ALA A 251 -2.35 5.69 -39.17
CA ALA A 251 -1.08 5.87 -38.46
C ALA A 251 -1.12 5.23 -37.06
N ASN A 252 0.02 4.68 -36.63
CA ASN A 252 0.24 4.24 -35.25
C ASN A 252 0.84 5.36 -34.38
N LEU A 253 1.01 5.11 -33.08
CA LEU A 253 1.50 6.12 -32.13
C LEU A 253 2.90 6.66 -32.50
N GLN A 254 3.83 5.80 -32.91
CA GLN A 254 5.18 6.23 -33.30
C GLN A 254 5.15 7.12 -34.54
N GLN A 255 4.33 6.77 -35.53
CA GLN A 255 4.14 7.59 -36.73
C GLN A 255 3.51 8.95 -36.41
N ILE A 256 2.58 9.00 -35.47
CA ILE A 256 1.99 10.27 -35.02
C ILE A 256 3.04 11.15 -34.36
N GLN A 257 3.86 10.62 -33.46
CA GLN A 257 4.93 11.38 -32.79
C GLN A 257 5.90 12.03 -33.80
N LEU A 258 6.25 11.30 -34.87
CA LEU A 258 7.06 11.83 -35.97
C LEU A 258 6.33 12.94 -36.76
N ILE A 259 5.03 12.78 -36.99
CA ILE A 259 4.20 13.76 -37.71
C ILE A 259 3.98 15.03 -36.87
N SER A 260 3.81 14.91 -35.56
CA SER A 260 3.52 16.03 -34.66
C SER A 260 4.76 16.78 -34.15
N GLN A 261 5.98 16.35 -34.53
CA GLN A 261 7.25 16.88 -34.01
C GLN A 261 7.26 17.04 -32.48
N SER A 262 6.59 16.13 -31.78
CA SER A 262 6.38 16.21 -30.34
C SER A 262 7.20 15.12 -29.65
N ASP A 263 8.29 15.52 -29.00
CA ASP A 263 9.08 14.66 -28.11
C ASP A 263 8.32 14.43 -26.79
N PHE A 264 7.26 13.64 -26.83
CA PHE A 264 6.59 13.14 -25.63
C PHE A 264 7.18 11.76 -25.30
N ASN A 265 8.06 11.71 -24.29
CA ASN A 265 7.85 10.90 -23.08
C ASN A 265 9.06 10.14 -22.47
N ALA A 266 10.14 9.82 -23.20
CA ALA A 266 11.21 9.02 -22.58
C ALA A 266 12.15 9.79 -21.63
N HIS A 267 12.22 11.12 -21.75
CA HIS A 267 13.08 11.97 -20.91
C HIS A 267 12.39 12.36 -19.58
N ARG A 268 11.06 12.40 -19.55
CA ARG A 268 10.27 12.93 -18.43
C ARG A 268 10.16 11.98 -17.25
N LEU A 269 9.97 10.68 -17.49
CA LEU A 269 9.87 9.68 -16.40
C LEU A 269 11.18 9.54 -15.64
N ARG A 270 12.33 9.59 -16.34
CA ARG A 270 13.65 9.60 -15.70
C ARG A 270 13.84 10.85 -14.84
N GLU A 271 13.43 12.02 -15.34
CA GLU A 271 13.50 13.27 -14.57
C GLU A 271 12.54 13.27 -13.37
N GLU A 272 11.35 12.68 -13.49
CA GLU A 272 10.41 12.49 -12.38
C GLU A 272 10.94 11.50 -11.34
N ARG A 273 11.46 10.35 -11.76
CA ARG A 273 12.09 9.38 -10.85
C ARG A 273 13.29 10.00 -10.13
N ASP A 274 14.19 10.63 -10.88
CA ASP A 274 15.34 11.35 -10.31
C ASP A 274 14.87 12.47 -9.35
N PHE A 275 13.73 13.10 -9.62
CA PHE A 275 13.13 14.12 -8.75
C PHE A 275 12.59 13.50 -7.45
N PHE A 276 11.87 12.38 -7.50
CA PHE A 276 11.37 11.68 -6.31
C PHE A 276 12.49 11.05 -5.48
N GLU A 277 13.50 10.46 -6.13
CA GLU A 277 14.70 9.94 -5.46
C GLU A 277 15.51 11.07 -4.78
N ARG A 278 15.63 12.24 -5.43
CA ARG A 278 16.25 13.44 -4.83
C ARG A 278 15.46 14.03 -3.66
N LEU A 279 14.15 13.79 -3.61
CA LEU A 279 13.29 14.14 -2.48
C LEU A 279 13.32 13.10 -1.35
N GLY A 280 14.12 12.04 -1.47
CA GLY A 280 14.33 11.05 -0.41
C GLY A 280 13.30 9.90 -0.42
N PHE A 281 12.44 9.81 -1.44
CA PHE A 281 11.60 8.62 -1.63
C PHE A 281 12.44 7.52 -2.25
N ARG A 282 12.95 6.59 -1.42
CA ARG A 282 13.49 5.31 -1.89
C ARG A 282 12.40 4.25 -1.76
N GLU A 283 12.17 3.50 -2.83
CA GLU A 283 11.22 2.37 -2.79
C GLU A 283 11.67 1.25 -1.83
N ASP A 284 12.96 1.22 -1.47
CA ASP A 284 13.57 0.18 -0.64
C ASP A 284 13.27 0.24 0.88
N ASP A 285 12.60 1.30 1.37
CA ASP A 285 12.39 1.50 2.83
C ASP A 285 11.40 0.50 3.46
N VAL A 286 10.74 -0.36 2.67
CA VAL A 286 9.79 -1.39 3.14
C VAL A 286 10.42 -2.78 3.32
N SER A 287 11.66 -2.98 2.82
CA SER A 287 12.32 -4.30 2.76
C SER A 287 12.83 -4.87 4.10
N LYS A 288 12.61 -4.18 5.23
CA LYS A 288 13.04 -4.63 6.57
C LYS A 288 11.91 -5.15 7.47
N MET A 289 10.75 -5.49 6.91
CA MET A 289 9.53 -5.83 7.67
C MET A 289 9.23 -7.34 7.83
N SER A 290 10.05 -8.28 7.31
CA SER A 290 9.71 -9.72 7.32
C SER A 290 10.29 -10.55 8.47
N ASP A 291 11.19 -10.03 9.29
CA ASP A 291 12.00 -10.89 10.20
C ASP A 291 11.56 -10.85 11.67
N ALA A 292 10.43 -10.21 12.00
CA ALA A 292 9.99 -10.05 13.38
C ALA A 292 8.50 -10.33 13.55
N ASP A 293 8.08 -11.59 13.39
CA ASP A 293 6.87 -12.08 14.03
C ASP A 293 6.91 -13.61 14.18
N GLY A 294 7.53 -14.04 15.27
CA GLY A 294 7.18 -15.29 15.92
C GLY A 294 6.91 -14.96 17.38
N ILE A 295 5.64 -14.95 17.80
CA ILE A 295 5.15 -15.42 19.11
C ILE A 295 3.61 -15.44 19.11
N ASP A 296 3.12 -16.66 19.12
CA ASP A 296 2.04 -17.30 19.87
C ASP A 296 0.81 -16.54 20.43
N SER A 297 -0.29 -17.26 20.28
CA SER A 297 -1.66 -17.07 20.73
C SER A 297 -1.87 -16.91 22.26
N ASN A 298 -2.72 -15.97 22.68
CA ASN A 298 -3.95 -16.25 23.46
C ASN A 298 -4.65 -15.02 24.09
N SER A 299 -5.98 -15.15 24.08
CA SER A 299 -6.99 -14.71 25.06
C SER A 299 -7.37 -13.23 25.25
N ASP A 300 -8.63 -13.01 24.87
CA ASP A 300 -9.73 -12.43 25.65
C ASP A 300 -10.13 -10.96 25.48
N ALA A 301 -11.38 -10.85 25.06
CA ALA A 301 -12.16 -9.65 24.81
C ALA A 301 -12.84 -9.13 26.09
N SER A 302 -13.00 -7.80 26.19
CA SER A 302 -14.29 -7.20 26.58
C SER A 302 -14.35 -5.67 26.48
N ARG A 303 -15.41 -5.21 25.79
CA ARG A 303 -16.31 -4.06 26.06
C ARG A 303 -15.91 -2.60 25.75
N SER A 304 -16.52 -2.13 24.65
CA SER A 304 -17.54 -1.06 24.51
C SER A 304 -17.25 0.42 24.84
N GLU A 305 -17.36 1.22 23.77
CA GLU A 305 -18.14 2.46 23.56
C GLU A 305 -17.58 3.87 23.86
N SER A 306 -17.58 4.63 22.75
CA SER A 306 -18.04 6.02 22.55
C SER A 306 -17.06 7.20 22.72
N GLY A 307 -16.75 7.81 21.57
CA GLY A 307 -16.97 9.24 21.33
C GLY A 307 -15.96 10.25 21.89
N GLY A 308 -14.96 10.61 21.09
CA GLY A 308 -14.16 11.82 21.28
C GLY A 308 -12.82 11.71 20.57
N GLY A 309 -12.62 12.50 19.51
CA GLY A 309 -11.33 12.63 18.84
C GLY A 309 -10.26 13.09 19.84
N CYS A 310 -9.45 12.14 20.26
CA CYS A 310 -8.26 12.31 21.07
C CYS A 310 -7.36 11.13 20.75
N PHE A 311 -6.15 11.37 20.25
CA PHE A 311 -5.14 10.34 20.07
C PHE A 311 -4.99 9.60 21.40
N ARG A 312 -5.50 8.37 21.44
CA ARG A 312 -5.59 7.60 22.67
C ARG A 312 -4.23 6.96 22.88
N VAL A 313 -3.37 7.63 23.64
CA VAL A 313 -2.10 7.07 24.15
C VAL A 313 -2.46 5.80 24.93
N LYS A 314 -2.08 4.62 24.44
CA LYS A 314 -2.09 3.40 25.24
C LYS A 314 -1.21 2.28 24.67
N ARG A 315 0.07 2.30 25.05
CA ARG A 315 0.76 1.09 25.55
C ARG A 315 1.84 1.44 26.57
N MET A 316 1.98 0.56 27.56
CA MET A 316 3.06 0.53 28.56
C MET A 316 4.39 0.13 27.88
N GLN A 317 5.49 0.69 28.39
CA GLN A 317 6.89 0.42 28.04
C GLN A 317 7.18 -1.04 27.61
N PRO A 318 7.96 -1.25 26.54
CA PRO A 318 8.86 -2.40 26.47
C PRO A 318 9.92 -2.30 27.59
N ASP A 319 10.27 -3.42 28.23
CA ASP A 319 11.40 -3.44 29.16
C ASP A 319 12.69 -3.07 28.41
N GLY A 320 13.28 -1.90 28.72
CA GLY A 320 14.65 -1.58 28.26
C GLY A 320 14.87 -0.26 27.52
N ASP A 321 13.89 0.64 27.40
CA ASP A 321 14.11 1.92 26.72
C ASP A 321 14.71 3.00 27.63
N PHE A 322 15.74 3.67 27.11
CA PHE A 322 16.48 4.72 27.78
C PHE A 322 16.66 5.91 26.86
N PHE A 323 16.53 7.09 27.44
CA PHE A 323 17.00 8.33 26.86
C PHE A 323 18.51 8.37 27.06
N GLN A 324 19.28 8.56 26.00
CA GLN A 324 20.73 8.69 26.08
C GLN A 324 21.17 10.09 25.65
N ILE A 325 22.14 10.65 26.37
CA ILE A 325 22.78 11.91 26.02
C ILE A 325 24.28 11.70 25.86
N PHE A 326 24.83 12.22 24.78
CA PHE A 326 26.26 12.18 24.48
C PHE A 326 26.86 13.58 24.59
N PHE A 327 28.01 13.64 25.26
CA PHE A 327 28.75 14.88 25.47
C PHE A 327 29.99 14.91 24.58
N ASN A 328 30.08 15.88 23.66
CA ASN A 328 31.27 16.06 22.84
C ASN A 328 32.15 17.18 23.40
N PHE A 329 33.36 16.84 23.82
CA PHE A 329 34.38 17.78 24.32
C PHE A 329 35.44 18.15 23.27
N GLY A 330 35.21 17.81 22.00
CA GLY A 330 36.09 18.13 20.86
C GLY A 330 36.61 16.92 20.07
N ALA A 331 36.31 15.69 20.53
CA ALA A 331 36.76 14.45 19.88
C ALA A 331 35.64 13.70 19.13
N GLY A 332 34.39 14.13 19.25
CA GLY A 332 33.20 13.42 18.75
C GLY A 332 32.32 12.87 19.86
N TYR A 333 31.37 12.01 19.50
CA TYR A 333 30.45 11.33 20.42
C TYR A 333 30.94 9.90 20.66
N PHE A 334 31.07 9.52 21.93
CA PHE A 334 31.53 8.20 22.36
C PHE A 334 30.67 7.68 23.51
N GLU A 335 30.50 6.35 23.58
CA GLU A 335 29.69 5.68 24.60
C GLU A 335 30.16 5.97 26.04
N ASP A 336 31.48 6.01 26.26
CA ASP A 336 32.08 6.30 27.57
C ASP A 336 31.91 7.77 28.02
N LEU A 337 31.45 8.63 27.09
CA LEU A 337 31.10 10.03 27.31
C LEU A 337 29.60 10.26 27.11
N SER A 338 28.79 9.26 27.46
CA SER A 338 27.34 9.33 27.44
C SER A 338 26.72 9.00 28.79
N GLU A 339 25.48 9.44 29.00
CA GLU A 339 24.66 9.05 30.15
C GLU A 339 23.27 8.61 29.70
N THR A 340 22.71 7.60 30.35
CA THR A 340 21.36 7.14 30.12
C THR A 340 20.42 7.49 31.27
N ARG A 341 19.14 7.69 30.96
CA ARG A 341 18.05 7.81 31.92
C ARG A 341 16.89 6.95 31.45
N ARG A 342 16.22 6.29 32.38
CA ARG A 342 15.01 5.53 32.08
C ARG A 342 13.89 6.50 31.71
N ILE A 343 13.19 6.20 30.62
CA ILE A 343 12.02 6.94 30.15
C ILE A 343 10.78 6.42 30.88
N LYS A 344 9.78 7.26 31.15
CA LYS A 344 8.45 6.83 31.64
C LYS A 344 7.52 6.50 30.47
N GLY A 345 7.51 7.33 29.44
CA GLY A 345 6.77 7.09 28.20
C GLY A 345 5.26 7.14 28.36
N ASP A 346 4.74 7.83 29.38
CA ASP A 346 3.32 7.88 29.72
C ASP A 346 2.57 9.07 29.07
N GLY A 347 3.24 9.80 28.16
CA GLY A 347 2.71 11.02 27.52
C GLY A 347 2.85 12.28 28.37
N GLU A 348 3.20 12.15 29.64
CA GLU A 348 3.47 13.30 30.48
C GLU A 348 4.85 13.89 30.22
N MET A 349 5.04 15.12 30.71
CA MET A 349 6.31 15.82 30.54
C MET A 349 7.37 15.19 31.45
N GLU A 350 8.47 14.79 30.82
CA GLU A 350 9.63 14.21 31.47
C GLU A 350 10.80 15.18 31.43
N ILE A 351 11.45 15.35 32.58
CA ILE A 351 12.65 16.19 32.74
C ILE A 351 13.84 15.30 33.00
N PHE A 352 14.83 15.37 32.12
CA PHE A 352 16.12 14.72 32.29
C PHE A 352 17.18 15.76 32.65
N GLU A 353 17.88 15.54 33.77
CA GLU A 353 18.96 16.41 34.23
C GLU A 353 20.30 15.68 34.27
N PHE A 354 21.32 16.35 33.75
CA PHE A 354 22.69 15.85 33.67
C PHE A 354 23.65 16.93 34.16
N PHE A 355 24.66 16.51 34.93
CA PHE A 355 25.66 17.41 35.47
C PHE A 355 27.01 17.16 34.82
N ILE A 356 27.62 18.22 34.31
CA ILE A 356 28.95 18.16 33.72
C ILE A 356 29.92 18.83 34.67
N ALA A 357 30.95 18.08 35.06
CA ALA A 357 31.98 18.56 35.98
C ALA A 357 32.70 19.82 35.44
N PRO A 358 33.09 20.77 36.31
CA PRO A 358 33.84 21.96 35.92
C PRO A 358 35.13 21.63 35.16
N GLY A 359 35.54 22.51 34.25
CA GLY A 359 36.77 22.38 33.46
C GLY A 359 36.66 21.49 32.22
N LYS A 360 35.47 20.95 31.90
CA LYS A 360 35.22 20.25 30.64
C LYS A 360 34.58 21.17 29.60
N ASN A 361 35.31 21.45 28.53
CA ASN A 361 34.85 22.35 27.45
C ASN A 361 33.87 21.62 26.51
N LEU A 362 32.60 21.55 26.90
CA LEU A 362 31.51 21.00 26.11
C LEU A 362 31.32 21.80 24.81
N LYS A 363 31.45 21.12 23.67
CA LYS A 363 31.33 21.70 22.32
C LYS A 363 29.96 21.47 21.70
N SER A 364 29.39 20.28 21.88
CA SER A 364 28.09 19.90 21.33
C SER A 364 27.43 18.79 22.15
N LEU A 365 26.13 18.63 21.99
CA LEU A 365 25.34 17.55 22.60
C LEU A 365 24.64 16.75 21.51
N ARG A 366 24.50 15.44 21.70
CA ARG A 366 23.58 14.59 20.95
C ARG A 366 22.64 13.91 21.94
N LEU A 367 21.36 13.98 21.69
CA LEU A 367 20.32 13.34 22.46
C LEU A 367 19.73 12.25 21.59
N ASP A 368 19.66 11.04 22.12
CA ASP A 368 19.08 9.88 21.48
C ASP A 368 17.83 9.54 22.29
N PRO A 369 16.63 9.98 21.83
CA PRO A 369 15.41 9.87 22.64
C PRO A 369 14.96 8.42 22.88
N SER A 370 15.32 7.48 22.00
CA SER A 370 15.01 6.06 22.13
C SER A 370 15.96 5.23 21.27
N ASN A 371 15.99 3.90 21.46
CA ASN A 371 16.65 2.94 20.55
C ASN A 371 15.68 2.35 19.51
N GLU A 372 14.45 2.86 19.47
CA GLU A 372 13.43 2.51 18.48
C GLU A 372 12.77 3.76 17.89
N SER A 373 11.86 3.54 16.95
CA SER A 373 11.05 4.62 16.39
C SER A 373 10.23 5.29 17.48
N VAL A 374 10.17 6.63 17.45
CA VAL A 374 9.58 7.41 18.52
C VAL A 374 9.01 8.72 17.98
N VAL A 375 7.94 9.19 18.61
CA VAL A 375 7.45 10.56 18.42
C VAL A 375 7.65 11.31 19.73
N VAL A 376 8.46 12.36 19.69
CA VAL A 376 8.75 13.19 20.87
C VAL A 376 8.40 14.65 20.63
N GLN A 377 7.88 15.30 21.66
CA GLN A 377 7.72 16.73 21.71
C GLN A 377 8.79 17.32 22.62
N VAL A 378 9.68 18.14 22.08
CA VAL A 378 10.76 18.79 22.83
C VAL A 378 10.30 20.16 23.28
N GLU A 379 10.02 20.31 24.57
CA GLU A 379 9.52 21.56 25.15
C GLU A 379 10.65 22.55 25.42
N ALA A 380 11.76 22.08 25.98
CA ALA A 380 12.92 22.92 26.27
C ALA A 380 14.19 22.08 26.37
N ILE A 381 15.30 22.64 25.88
CA ILE A 381 16.63 22.14 26.21
C ILE A 381 17.42 23.30 26.80
N THR A 382 17.72 23.23 28.09
CA THR A 382 18.36 24.32 28.82
C THR A 382 19.71 23.89 29.33
N ILE A 383 20.72 24.72 29.13
CA ILE A 383 22.02 24.59 29.78
C ILE A 383 22.11 25.69 30.83
N ALA A 384 22.08 25.28 32.10
CA ALA A 384 22.26 26.15 33.26
C ALA A 384 23.74 26.27 33.61
N SER A 385 24.19 27.50 33.86
CA SER A 385 25.56 27.84 34.22
C SER A 385 25.58 29.00 35.23
N GLU A 386 26.74 29.30 35.81
CA GLU A 386 26.90 30.45 36.74
C GLU A 386 26.57 31.81 36.09
N VAL A 387 26.67 31.91 34.76
CA VAL A 387 26.37 33.14 33.99
C VAL A 387 24.90 33.23 33.56
N GLY A 388 24.10 32.18 33.83
CA GLY A 388 22.67 32.10 33.55
C GLY A 388 22.27 30.85 32.77
N ASP A 389 20.96 30.70 32.57
CA ASP A 389 20.34 29.60 31.84
C ASP A 389 20.18 29.98 30.36
N THR A 390 20.63 29.11 29.45
CA THR A 390 20.49 29.30 28.00
C THR A 390 19.63 28.19 27.39
N GLU A 391 18.66 28.58 26.57
CA GLU A 391 17.70 27.71 25.89
C GLU A 391 18.19 27.36 24.46
N PHE A 392 18.04 26.09 24.06
CA PHE A 392 18.53 25.54 22.79
C PHE A 392 17.48 24.83 21.90
N SER A 393 16.21 24.74 22.28
CA SER A 393 15.16 24.04 21.49
C SER A 393 14.96 24.63 20.09
N GLY A 394 15.24 25.92 19.91
CA GLY A 394 15.23 26.57 18.59
C GLY A 394 16.40 26.20 17.68
N LYS A 395 17.44 25.52 18.18
CA LYS A 395 18.72 25.26 17.49
C LYS A 395 19.07 23.77 17.45
N ILE A 396 18.07 22.92 17.22
CA ILE A 396 18.23 21.47 17.14
C ILE A 396 18.39 21.02 15.69
N LEU A 397 19.52 20.39 15.39
CA LEU A 397 19.67 19.53 14.20
C LEU A 397 19.09 18.16 14.51
N ASN A 398 18.49 17.48 13.54
CA ASN A 398 17.83 16.20 13.77
C ASN A 398 17.81 15.35 12.51
N ASN A 399 17.60 14.04 12.69
CA ASN A 399 17.30 13.09 11.62
C ASN A 399 15.83 12.64 11.61
N ALA A 400 14.91 13.46 12.11
CA ALA A 400 13.49 13.14 12.09
C ALA A 400 12.97 13.14 10.64
N ASP A 401 12.08 12.21 10.31
CA ASP A 401 11.43 12.17 9.00
C ASP A 401 10.58 13.42 8.77
N PHE A 402 9.97 13.91 9.85
CA PHE A 402 9.17 15.12 9.83
C PHE A 402 9.25 15.88 11.16
N ARG A 403 9.06 17.20 11.08
CA ARG A 403 9.00 18.09 12.23
C ARG A 403 7.81 19.04 12.11
N ALA A 404 6.92 19.00 13.10
CA ALA A 404 5.82 19.93 13.24
C ALA A 404 6.02 20.77 14.51
N GLY A 405 6.56 21.98 14.36
CA GLY A 405 6.86 22.85 15.49
C GLY A 405 7.90 22.24 16.43
N ALA A 406 7.48 21.86 17.63
CA ALA A 406 8.30 21.23 18.68
C ALA A 406 8.24 19.70 18.66
N THR A 407 7.42 19.10 17.79
CA THR A 407 7.25 17.64 17.68
C THR A 407 8.11 17.08 16.56
N TYR A 408 8.82 16.00 16.87
CA TYR A 408 9.73 15.28 15.99
C TYR A 408 9.24 13.84 15.82
N PHE A 409 9.19 13.41 14.57
CA PHE A 409 8.67 12.10 14.18
C PHE A 409 9.81 11.25 13.62
N PHE A 410 10.11 10.14 14.27
CA PHE A 410 11.17 9.22 13.88
C PHE A 410 10.61 7.83 13.59
N SER A 411 10.73 7.40 12.35
CA SER A 411 10.34 6.08 11.86
C SER A 411 11.46 5.03 11.99
N THR A 412 12.70 5.49 12.17
CA THR A 412 13.90 4.65 12.29
C THR A 412 14.24 4.35 13.75
N SER A 413 15.06 3.33 13.97
CA SER A 413 15.51 2.88 15.30
C SER A 413 16.75 3.63 15.82
N ASP A 414 17.06 4.81 15.28
CA ASP A 414 18.20 5.63 15.72
C ASP A 414 17.81 7.13 15.70
N PRO A 415 16.81 7.55 16.50
CA PRO A 415 16.40 8.94 16.58
C PRO A 415 17.51 9.79 17.22
N GLN A 416 17.92 10.87 16.56
CA GLN A 416 18.99 11.75 17.02
C GLN A 416 18.58 13.23 16.95
N LEU A 417 18.80 13.93 18.07
CA LEU A 417 18.66 15.37 18.20
C LEU A 417 20.02 15.96 18.61
N THR A 418 20.56 16.87 17.84
CA THR A 418 21.91 17.43 18.05
C THR A 418 21.86 18.93 18.31
N ILE A 419 22.55 19.37 19.36
CA ILE A 419 22.88 20.77 19.59
C ILE A 419 24.34 20.96 19.12
N PRO A 420 24.56 21.52 17.93
CA PRO A 420 25.86 21.44 17.24
C PRO A 420 26.93 22.35 17.83
N THR A 421 26.56 23.39 18.58
CA THR A 421 27.51 24.34 19.12
C THR A 421 27.04 24.88 20.46
N ILE A 422 27.90 24.71 21.46
CA ILE A 422 27.73 25.24 22.80
C ILE A 422 28.80 26.30 23.02
N PRO A 423 28.42 27.56 23.33
CA PRO A 423 29.35 28.62 23.65
C PRO A 423 30.31 28.23 24.79
N SER A 424 31.60 28.51 24.60
CA SER A 424 32.63 28.16 25.60
C SER A 424 32.41 28.83 26.96
N GLU A 425 31.77 30.00 26.94
CA GLU A 425 31.37 30.76 28.13
C GLU A 425 30.41 29.98 29.04
N LEU A 426 29.57 29.12 28.44
CA LEU A 426 28.69 28.22 29.19
C LEU A 426 29.47 27.01 29.68
N SER A 427 30.38 26.45 28.89
CA SER A 427 31.00 25.15 29.19
C SER A 427 32.10 25.16 30.25
N ASP A 428 32.83 26.27 30.43
CA ASP A 428 34.08 26.27 31.19
C ASP A 428 33.87 26.16 32.73
N ARG A 429 32.63 26.35 33.21
CA ARG A 429 32.28 26.33 34.63
C ARG A 429 31.04 25.46 34.81
N GLY A 430 31.23 24.30 35.44
CA GLY A 430 30.28 23.20 35.60
C GLY A 430 28.82 23.50 35.23
N VAL A 431 28.29 22.79 34.23
CA VAL A 431 26.96 23.04 33.67
C VAL A 431 25.97 21.94 34.03
N SER A 432 24.70 22.32 34.17
CA SER A 432 23.59 21.38 34.21
C SER A 432 22.83 21.44 32.89
N VAL A 433 22.70 20.29 32.22
CA VAL A 433 21.86 20.15 31.03
C VAL A 433 20.50 19.61 31.49
N ARG A 434 19.45 20.37 31.22
CA ARG A 434 18.06 19.99 31.46
C ARG A 434 17.35 19.81 30.13
N VAL A 435 16.75 18.64 29.92
CA VAL A 435 15.98 18.31 28.72
C VAL A 435 14.54 18.02 29.15
N ALA A 436 13.59 18.82 28.68
CA ALA A 436 12.17 18.63 28.93
C ALA A 436 11.48 18.16 27.65
N MET A 437 10.86 16.97 27.69
CA MET A 437 10.18 16.40 26.54
C MET A 437 9.00 15.52 26.93
N ARG A 438 8.08 15.31 25.98
CA ARG A 438 7.00 14.31 26.08
C ARG A 438 7.23 13.22 25.05
N TYR A 439 7.00 11.98 25.45
CA TYR A 439 7.00 10.83 24.55
C TYR A 439 5.56 10.52 24.16
N LEU A 440 5.22 10.70 22.89
CA LEU A 440 3.85 10.57 22.40
C LEU A 440 3.56 9.15 21.90
N ASN A 441 4.51 8.56 21.17
CA ASN A 441 4.40 7.21 20.61
C ASN A 441 5.77 6.54 20.55
N PHE A 442 5.77 5.21 20.53
CA PHE A 442 6.95 4.34 20.36
C PHE A 442 6.68 3.27 19.29
N GLY A 443 7.74 2.63 18.81
CA GLY A 443 7.68 1.46 17.95
C GLY A 443 6.81 1.67 16.72
N TRP A 444 5.95 0.68 16.44
CA TRP A 444 5.06 0.69 15.28
C TRP A 444 4.15 1.93 15.22
N GLU A 445 3.58 2.36 16.35
CA GLU A 445 2.70 3.53 16.38
C GLU A 445 3.44 4.81 15.99
N ALA A 446 4.71 4.94 16.42
CA ALA A 446 5.55 6.06 16.01
C ALA A 446 5.84 6.05 14.51
N ARG A 447 6.04 4.87 13.91
CA ARG A 447 6.24 4.73 12.45
C ARG A 447 5.02 5.17 11.67
N VAL A 448 3.83 4.70 12.07
CA VAL A 448 2.57 5.10 11.44
C VAL A 448 2.38 6.61 11.54
N ALA A 449 2.55 7.17 12.74
CA ALA A 449 2.44 8.61 12.97
C ALA A 449 3.45 9.43 12.14
N ALA A 450 4.69 8.94 11.99
CA ALA A 450 5.70 9.61 11.18
C ALA A 450 5.35 9.63 9.69
N VAL A 451 4.86 8.51 9.14
CA VAL A 451 4.42 8.43 7.75
C VAL A 451 3.25 9.37 7.50
N ASP A 452 2.23 9.34 8.37
CA ASP A 452 1.05 10.19 8.25
C ASP A 452 1.40 11.68 8.35
N ALA A 453 2.24 12.05 9.31
CA ALA A 453 2.66 13.44 9.51
C ALA A 453 3.47 13.96 8.32
N THR A 454 4.38 13.13 7.78
CA THR A 454 5.17 13.45 6.59
C THR A 454 4.26 13.70 5.39
N PHE A 455 3.32 12.79 5.14
CA PHE A 455 2.38 12.91 4.02
C PHE A 455 1.49 14.17 4.13
N ASN A 456 0.90 14.40 5.29
CA ASN A 456 0.06 15.58 5.53
C ASN A 456 0.86 16.88 5.38
N GLY A 457 2.09 16.92 5.90
CA GLY A 457 3.00 18.05 5.72
C GLY A 457 3.29 18.36 4.25
N TYR A 458 3.53 17.32 3.44
CA TYR A 458 3.72 17.49 1.99
C TYR A 458 2.46 18.03 1.30
N VAL A 459 1.28 17.51 1.64
CA VAL A 459 0.00 17.97 1.07
C VAL A 459 -0.24 19.45 1.41
N GLU A 460 0.00 19.85 2.66
CA GLU A 460 -0.11 21.25 3.09
C GLU A 460 0.89 22.15 2.37
N GLN A 461 2.15 21.74 2.26
CA GLN A 461 3.19 22.49 1.56
C GLN A 461 2.85 22.67 0.08
N LEU A 462 2.41 21.61 -0.60
CA LEU A 462 1.97 21.67 -1.99
C LEU A 462 0.75 22.58 -2.15
N SER A 463 -0.20 22.53 -1.23
CA SER A 463 -1.38 23.40 -1.24
C SER A 463 -1.00 24.86 -1.09
N ARG A 464 -0.06 25.17 -0.17
CA ARG A 464 0.47 26.53 0.02
C ARG A 464 1.23 27.01 -1.21
N LEU A 465 2.10 26.18 -1.79
CA LEU A 465 2.82 26.51 -3.02
C LEU A 465 1.86 26.78 -4.18
N ARG A 466 0.79 25.99 -4.32
CA ARG A 466 -0.25 26.22 -5.34
C ARG A 466 -0.95 27.57 -5.14
N GLN A 467 -1.26 27.94 -3.90
CA GLN A 467 -1.83 29.27 -3.59
C GLN A 467 -0.85 30.41 -3.90
N GLU A 468 0.43 30.24 -3.55
CA GLU A 468 1.48 31.21 -3.85
C GLU A 468 1.71 31.39 -5.36
N VAL A 469 1.68 30.30 -6.13
CA VAL A 469 1.77 30.31 -7.60
C VAL A 469 0.52 30.94 -8.22
N ALA A 470 -0.67 30.60 -7.74
CA ALA A 470 -1.92 31.21 -8.22
C ALA A 470 -1.99 32.72 -7.95
N GLY A 471 -1.36 33.19 -6.88
CA GLY A 471 -1.27 34.60 -6.51
C GLY A 471 -0.22 35.42 -7.30
N ARG A 472 0.66 34.77 -8.07
CA ARG A 472 1.66 35.45 -8.90
C ARG A 472 1.28 35.31 -10.37
N GLN A 473 0.94 36.41 -11.04
CA GLN A 473 0.90 36.43 -12.50
C GLN A 473 2.30 36.06 -13.01
N ARG A 474 2.37 35.11 -13.97
CA ARG A 474 3.64 34.72 -14.60
C ARG A 474 4.38 35.98 -15.08
N PRO A 475 5.70 36.11 -14.83
CA PRO A 475 6.48 37.22 -15.35
C PRO A 475 6.44 37.29 -16.89
#